data_AF-A0A6M6JI17-F1
#
_entry.id   AF-A0A6M6JI17-F1
#
_cell.length_a   1.000
_cell.length_b   1.000
_cell.length_c   1.000
_cell.angle_alpha   90.00
_cell.angle_beta   90.00
_cell.angle_gamma   90.00
#
_symmetry.space_group_name_H-M   'P 1'
#
loop_
_entity.id
_entity.type
_entity.pdbx_description
1 polymer ?
#
loop_
_entity_poly.entity_id
_entity_poly.type
_entity_poly.pdbx_seq_one_letter_code
_entity_poly.pdbx_strand_id
1 'polypeptide(L)'
;MKALAGAAVLVALAVWVGTDAVLDGLAAIDAAAVLAALAVGLLTTLCAAGRWCLVARGLGVALPFGTAVADTYRASFLNSVLPAGVLGDVHRAVRHGRDDGRGLRAVVLERTAGQVVVVVAGLAVLLARPVLLGGLLPALGLGLALLGTVGLVARRVPRLRALLGAAASDVRVLARRTGPAVVALSLTALAGYLALFVVAARAAGATAPVAELLPLLVLSLLAMVLPLNVGGWGPREAVGAVAFSAAGLGAAQGLTAAVVYGVLGMIACLPGLAVVLLARAPRPTAVPEPVPC
;
A
#
# COMPACT_ATOMS: atom_id res chain seq x y z
N MET A 1 0.21 10.92 24.71
CA MET A 1 1.01 11.22 23.48
C MET A 1 0.58 10.44 22.24
N LYS A 2 0.22 9.14 22.32
CA LYS A 2 -0.11 8.34 21.12
C LYS A 2 -1.54 8.56 20.56
N ALA A 3 -2.53 8.80 21.43
CA ALA A 3 -3.86 9.25 21.03
C ALA A 3 -3.84 10.65 20.37
N LEU A 4 -2.89 11.49 20.78
CA LEU A 4 -2.66 12.82 20.19
C LEU A 4 -2.11 12.72 18.76
N ALA A 5 -1.32 11.70 18.43
CA ALA A 5 -0.83 11.50 17.06
C ALA A 5 -1.94 11.03 16.11
N GLY A 6 -2.81 10.11 16.56
CA GLY A 6 -3.98 9.69 15.79
C GLY A 6 -5.00 10.81 15.61
N ALA A 7 -5.28 11.57 16.68
CA ALA A 7 -6.11 12.76 16.62
C ALA A 7 -5.49 13.86 15.74
N ALA A 8 -4.17 14.06 15.79
CA ALA A 8 -3.48 15.04 14.96
C ALA A 8 -3.51 14.67 13.47
N VAL A 9 -3.45 13.39 13.11
CA VAL A 9 -3.61 12.94 11.71
C VAL A 9 -5.05 13.17 11.23
N LEU A 10 -6.05 12.86 12.07
CA LEU A 10 -7.46 13.13 11.73
C LEU A 10 -7.76 14.63 11.63
N VAL A 11 -7.20 15.45 12.53
CA VAL A 11 -7.32 16.91 12.49
C VAL A 11 -6.58 17.50 11.28
N ALA A 12 -5.37 17.00 10.97
CA ALA A 12 -4.63 17.44 9.79
C ALA A 12 -5.36 17.06 8.49
N LEU A 13 -5.99 15.89 8.43
CA LEU A 13 -6.83 15.47 7.30
C LEU A 13 -8.08 16.33 7.17
N ALA A 14 -8.75 16.65 8.29
CA ALA A 14 -9.91 17.53 8.30
C ALA A 14 -9.58 18.96 7.84
N VAL A 15 -8.39 19.46 8.21
CA VAL A 15 -7.88 20.78 7.78
C VAL A 15 -7.47 20.77 6.29
N TRP A 16 -7.00 19.64 5.76
CA TRP A 16 -6.44 19.57 4.40
C TRP A 16 -7.47 19.25 3.31
N VAL A 17 -8.50 18.44 3.61
CA VAL A 17 -9.47 17.93 2.63
C VAL A 17 -10.77 18.75 2.58
N GLY A 18 -10.99 19.63 3.57
CA GLY A 18 -12.25 20.33 3.77
C GLY A 18 -13.16 19.54 4.72
N THR A 19 -13.65 20.22 5.74
CA THR A 19 -14.38 19.59 6.87
C THR A 19 -15.65 18.89 6.44
N ASP A 20 -16.38 19.40 5.45
CA ASP A 20 -17.75 18.94 5.17
C ASP A 20 -17.78 17.55 4.51
N ALA A 21 -16.97 17.31 3.47
CA ALA A 21 -16.88 15.99 2.82
C ALA A 21 -16.28 14.91 3.73
N VAL A 22 -15.40 15.31 4.66
CA VAL A 22 -14.82 14.41 5.67
C VAL A 22 -15.85 14.07 6.75
N LEU A 23 -16.63 15.04 7.21
CA LEU A 23 -17.69 14.84 8.21
C LEU A 23 -18.83 13.99 7.65
N ASP A 24 -19.26 14.24 6.42
CA ASP A 24 -20.29 13.43 5.74
C ASP A 24 -19.81 11.99 5.52
N GLY A 25 -18.55 11.82 5.08
CA GLY A 25 -17.94 10.51 4.92
C GLY A 25 -17.78 9.75 6.24
N LEU A 26 -17.45 10.44 7.34
CA LEU A 26 -17.34 9.84 8.67
C LEU A 26 -18.71 9.48 9.26
N ALA A 27 -19.74 10.30 9.04
CA ALA A 27 -21.11 10.02 9.47
C ALA A 27 -21.69 8.77 8.76
N ALA A 28 -21.18 8.44 7.57
CA ALA A 28 -21.59 7.27 6.81
C ALA A 28 -20.87 5.96 7.19
N ILE A 29 -19.87 5.98 8.08
CA ILE A 29 -19.16 4.77 8.53
C ILE A 29 -19.95 4.12 9.65
N ASP A 30 -20.60 3.00 9.35
CA ASP A 30 -21.30 2.17 10.32
C ASP A 30 -20.39 1.04 10.87
N ALA A 31 -20.90 0.28 11.84
CA ALA A 31 -20.18 -0.83 12.44
C ALA A 31 -19.84 -1.94 11.41
N ALA A 32 -20.67 -2.11 10.38
CA ALA A 32 -20.44 -3.10 9.33
C ALA A 32 -19.24 -2.71 8.45
N ALA A 33 -19.10 -1.43 8.10
CA ALA A 33 -17.96 -0.91 7.36
C ALA A 33 -16.65 -1.04 8.15
N VAL A 34 -16.69 -0.79 9.46
CA VAL A 34 -15.54 -0.99 10.36
C VAL A 34 -15.13 -2.47 10.43
N LEU A 35 -16.09 -3.38 10.61
CA LEU A 35 -15.82 -4.82 10.61
C LEU A 35 -15.29 -5.31 9.26
N ALA A 36 -15.85 -4.83 8.16
CA ALA A 36 -15.34 -5.11 6.82
C ALA A 36 -13.90 -4.62 6.66
N ALA A 37 -13.57 -3.41 7.13
CA ALA A 37 -12.22 -2.88 7.10
C ALA A 37 -11.23 -3.74 7.87
N LEU A 38 -11.59 -4.19 9.08
CA LEU A 38 -10.73 -5.05 9.90
C LEU A 38 -10.56 -6.44 9.28
N ALA A 39 -11.64 -7.05 8.76
CA ALA A 39 -11.60 -8.36 8.14
C ALA A 39 -10.79 -8.36 6.83
N VAL A 40 -11.05 -7.38 5.96
CA VAL A 40 -10.30 -7.20 4.71
C VAL A 40 -8.86 -6.81 5.00
N GLY A 41 -8.63 -5.94 5.98
CA GLY A 41 -7.30 -5.57 6.46
C GLY A 41 -6.48 -6.77 6.90
N LEU A 42 -7.09 -7.67 7.67
CA LEU A 42 -6.47 -8.93 8.07
C LEU A 42 -6.16 -9.81 6.86
N LEU A 43 -7.13 -10.06 5.99
CA LEU A 43 -6.94 -10.88 4.80
C LEU A 43 -5.79 -10.37 3.92
N THR A 44 -5.83 -9.08 3.57
CA THR A 44 -4.82 -8.45 2.70
C THR A 44 -3.44 -8.44 3.36
N THR A 45 -3.38 -8.27 4.69
CA THR A 45 -2.13 -8.38 5.46
C THR A 45 -1.57 -9.81 5.45
N LEU A 46 -2.42 -10.83 5.64
CA LEU A 46 -2.01 -12.23 5.56
C LEU A 46 -1.50 -12.57 4.15
N CYS A 47 -2.14 -12.07 3.10
CA CYS A 47 -1.69 -12.23 1.72
C CYS A 47 -0.31 -11.60 1.49
N ALA A 48 -0.11 -10.36 1.95
CA ALA A 48 1.18 -9.66 1.84
C ALA A 48 2.29 -10.35 2.64
N ALA A 49 2.00 -10.81 3.86
CA ALA A 49 2.93 -11.59 4.68
C ALA A 49 3.29 -12.92 4.02
N GLY A 50 2.30 -13.63 3.46
CA GLY A 50 2.51 -14.89 2.74
C GLY A 50 3.40 -14.70 1.52
N ARG A 51 3.13 -13.65 0.73
CA ARG A 51 3.95 -13.27 -0.42
C ARG A 51 5.38 -12.97 0.00
N TRP A 52 5.55 -12.22 1.10
CA TRP A 52 6.87 -11.92 1.64
C TRP A 52 7.63 -13.18 2.08
N CYS A 53 6.96 -14.10 2.77
CA CYS A 53 7.55 -15.38 3.17
C CYS A 53 8.00 -16.22 1.96
N LEU A 54 7.19 -16.29 0.90
CA LEU A 54 7.56 -17.02 -0.32
C LEU A 54 8.80 -16.41 -0.98
N VAL A 55 8.82 -15.08 -1.12
CA VAL A 55 9.96 -14.36 -1.71
C VAL A 55 11.22 -14.51 -0.84
N ALA A 56 11.10 -14.32 0.48
CA ALA A 56 12.22 -14.44 1.41
C ALA A 56 12.82 -15.85 1.40
N ARG A 57 11.99 -16.90 1.43
CA ARG A 57 12.45 -18.29 1.34
C ARG A 57 13.14 -18.59 0.01
N GLY A 58 12.63 -18.04 -1.10
CA GLY A 58 13.26 -18.16 -2.41
C GLY A 58 14.66 -17.54 -2.48
N LEU A 59 14.95 -16.57 -1.62
CA LEU A 59 16.27 -15.95 -1.45
C LEU A 59 17.13 -16.59 -0.34
N GLY A 60 16.66 -17.68 0.27
CA GLY A 60 17.35 -18.37 1.37
C GLY A 60 17.25 -17.67 2.72
N VAL A 61 16.27 -16.79 2.92
CA VAL A 61 16.00 -16.11 4.19
C VAL A 61 14.86 -16.83 4.91
N ALA A 62 15.16 -17.38 6.09
CA ALA A 62 14.15 -17.96 6.97
C ALA A 62 13.31 -16.85 7.62
N LEU A 63 12.04 -16.74 7.23
CA LEU A 63 11.09 -15.80 7.80
C LEU A 63 9.85 -16.55 8.31
N PRO A 64 9.64 -16.61 9.65
CA PRO A 64 8.43 -17.16 10.23
C PRO A 64 7.21 -16.35 9.83
N PHE A 65 6.08 -17.02 9.55
CA PHE A 65 4.87 -16.36 9.06
C PHE A 65 4.28 -15.38 10.09
N GLY A 66 4.24 -15.74 11.37
CA GLY A 66 3.76 -14.85 12.44
C GLY A 66 4.58 -13.56 12.55
N THR A 67 5.91 -13.65 12.42
CA THR A 67 6.80 -12.48 12.36
C THR A 67 6.49 -11.62 11.12
N ALA A 68 6.31 -12.25 9.96
CA ALA A 68 5.97 -11.55 8.73
C ALA A 68 4.63 -10.79 8.85
N VAL A 69 3.62 -11.38 9.50
CA VAL A 69 2.33 -10.73 9.74
C VAL A 69 2.50 -9.52 10.66
N ALA A 70 3.18 -9.67 11.79
CA ALA A 70 3.41 -8.58 12.73
C ALA A 70 4.18 -7.41 12.07
N ASP A 71 5.26 -7.71 11.35
CA ASP A 71 6.06 -6.70 10.66
C ASP A 71 5.30 -6.07 9.48
N THR A 72 4.41 -6.80 8.80
CA THR A 72 3.55 -6.25 7.75
C THR A 72 2.53 -5.28 8.33
N TYR A 73 1.85 -5.64 9.43
CA TYR A 73 0.95 -4.74 10.14
C TYR A 73 1.67 -3.48 10.63
N ARG A 74 2.85 -3.64 11.24
CA ARG A 74 3.70 -2.51 11.64
C ARG A 74 4.08 -1.63 10.46
N ALA A 75 4.50 -2.23 9.34
CA ALA A 75 4.87 -1.49 8.14
C ALA A 75 3.68 -0.72 7.57
N SER A 76 2.51 -1.35 7.45
CA SER A 76 1.29 -0.70 6.98
C SER A 76 0.90 0.48 7.87
N PHE A 77 0.87 0.29 9.20
CA PHE A 77 0.58 1.38 10.13
C PHE A 77 1.57 2.55 10.00
N LEU A 78 2.88 2.27 9.98
CA LEU A 78 3.91 3.30 9.83
C LEU A 78 3.79 4.03 8.49
N ASN A 79 3.51 3.31 7.40
CA ASN A 79 3.35 3.88 6.07
C ASN A 79 2.07 4.74 5.96
N SER A 80 1.03 4.45 6.74
CA SER A 80 -0.20 5.25 6.80
C SER A 80 -0.05 6.54 7.61
N VAL A 81 0.94 6.65 8.49
CA VAL A 81 1.10 7.83 9.37
C VAL A 81 2.34 8.66 9.07
N LEU A 82 3.38 8.07 8.48
CA LEU A 82 4.63 8.75 8.20
C LEU A 82 4.67 9.35 6.79
N PRO A 83 5.40 10.47 6.60
CA PRO A 83 5.65 11.01 5.27
C PRO A 83 6.41 9.99 4.40
N ALA A 84 6.12 9.99 3.10
CA ALA A 84 6.64 9.08 2.06
C ALA A 84 6.08 7.65 2.01
N GLY A 85 5.37 7.15 3.03
CA GLY A 85 4.61 5.89 2.94
C GLY A 85 5.42 4.61 2.68
N VAL A 86 6.76 4.65 2.85
CA VAL A 86 7.67 3.50 2.65
C VAL A 86 8.57 3.22 3.84
N LEU A 87 8.55 4.07 4.87
CA LEU A 87 9.47 3.96 6.01
C LEU A 87 9.26 2.68 6.83
N GLY A 88 8.02 2.19 6.93
CA GLY A 88 7.71 0.89 7.52
C GLY A 88 8.34 -0.27 6.75
N ASP A 89 8.40 -0.18 5.42
CA ASP A 89 9.05 -1.17 4.56
C ASP A 89 10.56 -1.17 4.71
N VAL A 90 11.17 0.02 4.81
CA VAL A 90 12.59 0.17 5.10
C VAL A 90 12.92 -0.45 6.46
N HIS A 91 12.10 -0.21 7.48
CA HIS A 91 12.30 -0.78 8.82
C HIS A 91 12.33 -2.31 8.80
N ARG A 92 11.37 -2.97 8.13
CA ARG A 92 11.37 -4.45 8.04
C ARG A 92 12.50 -4.98 7.14
N ALA A 93 12.88 -4.24 6.10
CA ALA A 93 14.01 -4.58 5.23
C ALA A 93 15.35 -4.57 5.98
N VAL A 94 15.58 -3.57 6.83
CA VAL A 94 16.79 -3.46 7.67
C VAL A 94 16.80 -4.52 8.76
N ARG A 95 15.66 -4.74 9.44
CA ARG A 95 15.57 -5.74 10.52
C ARG A 95 15.85 -7.19 10.06
N HIS A 96 15.52 -7.51 8.81
CA HIS A 96 15.73 -8.84 8.22
C HIS A 96 16.86 -8.87 7.19
N GLY A 97 17.55 -7.75 6.99
CA GLY A 97 18.72 -7.64 6.11
C GLY A 97 19.95 -8.13 6.86
N ARG A 98 20.49 -9.28 6.44
CA ARG A 98 21.90 -9.62 6.73
C ARG A 98 22.82 -8.78 5.84
N ASP A 99 24.12 -8.78 6.11
CA ASP A 99 25.16 -7.95 5.45
C ASP A 99 25.15 -8.02 3.90
N ASP A 100 24.52 -9.03 3.30
CA ASP A 100 24.43 -9.27 1.85
C ASP A 100 23.19 -8.66 1.15
N GLY A 101 22.36 -7.88 1.85
CA GLY A 101 21.23 -7.15 1.27
C GLY A 101 20.05 -8.02 0.81
N ARG A 102 19.99 -9.31 1.16
CA ARG A 102 18.88 -10.21 0.81
C ARG A 102 17.53 -9.76 1.38
N GLY A 103 17.51 -9.22 2.60
CA GLY A 103 16.28 -8.73 3.24
C GLY A 103 15.67 -7.54 2.49
N LEU A 104 16.50 -6.60 2.04
CA LEU A 104 16.06 -5.48 1.21
C LEU A 104 15.51 -5.95 -0.14
N ARG A 105 16.21 -6.88 -0.82
CA ARG A 105 15.71 -7.48 -2.07
C ARG A 105 14.38 -8.17 -1.89
N ALA A 106 14.19 -8.93 -0.80
CA ALA A 106 12.94 -9.60 -0.50
C ALA A 106 11.75 -8.62 -0.41
N VAL A 107 11.95 -7.49 0.28
CA VAL A 107 10.92 -6.44 0.42
C VAL A 107 10.65 -5.75 -0.91
N VAL A 108 11.68 -5.41 -1.68
CA VAL A 108 11.53 -4.78 -3.00
C VAL A 108 10.77 -5.70 -3.95
N LEU A 109 11.14 -6.99 -4.02
CA LEU A 109 10.48 -7.98 -4.87
C LEU A 109 9.03 -8.23 -4.46
N GLU A 110 8.75 -8.33 -3.16
CA GLU A 110 7.39 -8.48 -2.63
C GLU A 110 6.51 -7.28 -2.98
N ARG A 111 7.02 -6.06 -2.79
CA ARG A 111 6.30 -4.83 -3.14
C ARG A 111 6.06 -4.73 -4.63
N THR A 112 7.08 -5.04 -5.44
CA THR A 112 6.99 -4.98 -6.90
C THR A 112 5.94 -5.98 -7.42
N ALA A 113 5.91 -7.20 -6.87
CA ALA A 113 4.92 -8.20 -7.25
C ALA A 113 3.48 -7.72 -7.01
N GLY A 114 3.22 -7.04 -5.89
CA GLY A 114 1.91 -6.44 -5.63
C GLY A 114 1.57 -5.31 -6.59
N GLN A 115 2.52 -4.41 -6.85
CA GLN A 115 2.31 -3.27 -7.74
C GLN A 115 2.07 -3.70 -9.19
N VAL A 116 2.76 -4.74 -9.67
CA VAL A 116 2.57 -5.25 -11.04
C VAL A 116 1.11 -5.66 -11.28
N VAL A 117 0.47 -6.33 -10.32
CA VAL A 117 -0.93 -6.75 -10.48
C VAL A 117 -1.88 -5.55 -10.54
N VAL A 118 -1.66 -4.53 -9.71
CA VAL A 118 -2.44 -3.27 -9.74
C VAL A 118 -2.23 -2.53 -11.06
N VAL A 119 -0.99 -2.43 -11.53
CA VAL A 119 -0.65 -1.79 -12.81
C VAL A 119 -1.30 -2.52 -13.98
N VAL A 120 -1.20 -3.85 -14.04
CA VAL A 120 -1.83 -4.65 -15.10
C VAL A 120 -3.36 -4.48 -15.09
N ALA A 121 -3.98 -4.50 -13.91
CA ALA A 121 -5.43 -4.27 -13.79
C ALA A 121 -5.81 -2.85 -14.26
N GLY A 122 -5.06 -1.83 -13.87
CA GLY A 122 -5.26 -0.45 -14.29
C GLY A 122 -5.10 -0.27 -15.81
N LEU A 123 -4.06 -0.85 -16.40
CA LEU A 123 -3.87 -0.83 -17.85
C LEU A 123 -4.99 -1.56 -18.59
N ALA A 124 -5.44 -2.72 -18.09
CA ALA A 124 -6.56 -3.44 -18.67
C ALA A 124 -7.85 -2.60 -18.65
N VAL A 125 -8.10 -1.87 -17.56
CA VAL A 125 -9.22 -0.92 -17.47
C VAL A 125 -9.09 0.20 -18.49
N LEU A 126 -7.92 0.83 -18.61
CA LEU A 126 -7.71 1.92 -19.58
C LEU A 126 -7.86 1.45 -21.03
N LEU A 127 -7.41 0.22 -21.34
CA LEU A 127 -7.60 -0.40 -22.65
C LEU A 127 -9.07 -0.70 -22.94
N ALA A 128 -9.82 -1.20 -21.94
CA ALA A 128 -11.24 -1.50 -22.09
C ALA A 128 -12.12 -0.25 -22.11
N ARG A 129 -11.68 0.85 -21.49
CA ARG A 129 -12.45 2.10 -21.31
C ARG A 129 -11.58 3.33 -21.65
N PRO A 130 -11.22 3.52 -22.93
CA PRO A 130 -10.31 4.60 -23.35
C PRO A 130 -10.86 6.00 -23.08
N VAL A 131 -12.18 6.15 -22.92
CA VAL A 131 -12.83 7.42 -22.51
C VAL A 131 -12.25 7.97 -21.20
N LEU A 132 -11.77 7.11 -20.30
CA LEU A 132 -11.18 7.50 -19.02
C LEU A 132 -9.76 8.06 -19.17
N LEU A 133 -9.09 7.87 -20.31
CA LEU A 133 -7.75 8.39 -20.55
C LEU A 133 -7.73 9.91 -20.56
N GLY A 134 -8.70 10.56 -21.20
CA GLY A 134 -8.69 12.00 -21.44
C GLY A 134 -8.52 12.84 -20.17
N GLY A 135 -9.23 12.48 -19.10
CA GLY A 135 -9.11 13.15 -17.79
C GLY A 135 -7.85 12.75 -17.00
N LEU A 136 -7.25 11.60 -17.29
CA LEU A 136 -6.13 11.04 -16.52
C LEU A 136 -4.76 11.28 -17.15
N LEU A 137 -4.69 11.80 -18.39
CA LEU A 137 -3.43 12.11 -19.07
C LEU A 137 -2.43 12.92 -18.22
N PRO A 138 -2.85 13.99 -17.50
CA PRO A 138 -1.90 14.75 -16.67
C PRO A 138 -1.32 13.90 -15.52
N ALA A 139 -2.16 13.11 -14.87
CA ALA A 139 -1.75 12.23 -13.77
C ALA A 139 -0.83 11.10 -14.26
N LEU A 140 -1.14 10.50 -15.41
CA LEU A 140 -0.31 9.49 -16.06
C LEU A 140 1.04 10.08 -16.49
N GLY A 141 1.05 11.27 -17.08
CA GLY A 141 2.27 11.97 -17.49
C GLY A 141 3.17 12.28 -16.30
N LEU A 142 2.61 12.82 -15.22
CA LEU A 142 3.35 13.07 -13.98
C LEU A 142 3.90 11.77 -13.36
N GLY A 143 3.08 10.72 -13.33
CA GLY A 143 3.47 9.43 -12.81
C GLY A 143 4.63 8.80 -13.59
N LEU A 144 4.55 8.83 -14.92
CA LEU A 144 5.61 8.35 -15.80
C LEU A 144 6.89 9.19 -15.68
N ALA A 145 6.77 10.51 -15.59
CA ALA A 145 7.91 11.40 -15.38
C ALA A 145 8.61 11.07 -14.06
N LEU A 146 7.87 10.92 -12.97
CA LEU A 146 8.40 10.58 -11.66
C LEU A 146 9.08 9.20 -11.67
N LEU A 147 8.43 8.17 -12.21
CA LEU A 147 9.03 6.84 -12.36
C LEU A 147 10.32 6.90 -13.22
N GLY A 148 10.31 7.69 -14.29
CA GLY A 148 11.49 7.94 -15.12
C GLY A 148 12.63 8.59 -14.35
N THR A 149 12.35 9.62 -13.53
CA THR A 149 13.36 10.27 -12.69
C THR A 149 13.94 9.33 -11.64
N VAL A 150 13.10 8.56 -10.94
CA VAL A 150 13.53 7.56 -9.96
C VAL A 150 14.40 6.49 -10.63
N GLY A 151 13.98 6.01 -11.81
CA GLY A 151 14.76 5.05 -12.60
C GLY A 151 16.13 5.61 -13.02
N LEU A 152 16.19 6.88 -13.46
CA LEU A 152 17.44 7.54 -13.83
C LEU A 152 18.38 7.67 -12.62
N VAL A 153 17.87 8.14 -11.48
CA VAL A 153 18.65 8.27 -10.24
C VAL A 153 19.16 6.89 -9.80
N ALA A 154 18.31 5.87 -9.81
CA ALA A 154 18.70 4.51 -9.43
C ALA A 154 19.81 3.93 -10.33
N ARG A 155 19.86 4.31 -11.62
CA ARG A 155 20.93 3.92 -12.53
C ARG A 155 22.26 4.65 -12.26
N ARG A 156 22.20 5.88 -11.73
CA ARG A 156 23.39 6.68 -11.41
C ARG A 156 24.04 6.29 -10.09
N VAL A 157 23.28 5.72 -9.16
CA VAL A 157 23.78 5.28 -7.84
C VAL A 157 24.25 3.81 -7.92
N PRO A 158 25.55 3.51 -7.77
CA PRO A 158 26.08 2.15 -7.97
C PRO A 158 25.42 1.10 -7.07
N ARG A 159 25.13 1.47 -5.82
CA ARG A 159 24.45 0.59 -4.84
C ARG A 159 23.03 0.23 -5.28
N LEU A 160 22.25 1.21 -5.76
CA LEU A 160 20.89 0.97 -6.24
C LEU A 160 20.90 0.17 -7.54
N ARG A 161 21.82 0.46 -8.46
CA ARG A 161 22.00 -0.30 -9.70
C ARG A 161 22.33 -1.77 -9.43
N ALA A 162 23.25 -2.05 -8.50
CA ALA A 162 23.60 -3.41 -8.10
C ALA A 162 22.41 -4.14 -7.46
N LEU A 163 21.68 -3.46 -6.56
CA LEU A 163 20.46 -3.99 -5.94
C LEU A 163 19.39 -4.36 -6.98
N LEU A 164 19.11 -3.46 -7.94
CA LEU A 164 18.14 -3.69 -9.00
C LEU A 164 18.56 -4.81 -9.96
N GLY A 165 19.85 -4.89 -10.30
CA GLY A 165 20.38 -5.98 -11.13
C GLY A 165 20.21 -7.34 -10.45
N ALA A 166 20.54 -7.43 -9.17
CA ALA A 166 20.36 -8.66 -8.38
C ALA A 166 18.87 -9.02 -8.21
N ALA A 167 18.01 -8.03 -7.93
CA ALA A 167 16.57 -8.25 -7.86
C ALA A 167 16.02 -8.76 -9.21
N ALA A 168 16.47 -8.20 -10.34
CA ALA A 168 16.04 -8.64 -11.67
C ALA A 168 16.46 -10.09 -11.99
N SER A 169 17.64 -10.54 -11.57
CA SER A 169 18.03 -11.96 -11.69
C SER A 169 17.17 -12.87 -10.80
N ASP A 170 16.87 -12.41 -9.58
CA ASP A 170 16.05 -13.14 -8.62
C ASP A 170 14.61 -13.35 -9.15
N VAL A 171 14.02 -12.34 -9.83
CA VAL A 171 12.67 -12.42 -10.43
C VAL A 171 12.52 -13.65 -11.31
N ARG A 172 13.48 -13.97 -12.17
CA ARG A 172 13.35 -15.10 -13.11
C ARG A 172 13.25 -16.44 -12.38
N VAL A 173 14.03 -16.61 -11.31
CA VAL A 173 14.05 -17.83 -10.51
C VAL A 173 12.77 -17.94 -9.66
N LEU A 174 12.40 -16.85 -9.00
CA LEU A 174 11.19 -16.76 -8.17
C LEU A 174 9.90 -16.88 -8.98
N ALA A 175 9.85 -16.34 -10.20
CA ALA A 175 8.70 -16.44 -11.09
C ALA A 175 8.39 -17.90 -11.46
N ARG A 176 9.43 -18.72 -11.71
CA ARG A 176 9.25 -20.14 -12.03
C ARG A 176 8.80 -20.99 -10.85
N ARG A 177 9.34 -20.73 -9.65
CA ARG A 177 9.11 -21.57 -8.47
C ARG A 177 7.91 -21.13 -7.61
N THR A 178 7.73 -19.83 -7.46
CA THR A 178 6.73 -19.24 -6.55
C THR A 178 5.76 -18.28 -7.25
N GLY A 179 5.95 -18.04 -8.56
CA GLY A 179 5.17 -17.07 -9.33
C GLY A 179 3.66 -17.26 -9.22
N PRO A 180 3.10 -18.47 -9.47
CA PRO A 180 1.65 -18.69 -9.37
C PRO A 180 1.08 -18.35 -8.00
N ALA A 181 1.75 -18.76 -6.92
CA ALA A 181 1.33 -18.47 -5.56
C ALA A 181 1.44 -16.96 -5.24
N VAL A 182 2.52 -16.31 -5.68
CA VAL A 182 2.71 -14.85 -5.53
C VAL A 182 1.62 -14.07 -6.28
N VAL A 183 1.29 -14.49 -7.50
CA VAL A 183 0.21 -13.89 -8.30
C VAL A 183 -1.15 -14.12 -7.63
N ALA A 184 -1.44 -15.34 -7.19
CA ALA A 184 -2.69 -15.65 -6.49
C ALA A 184 -2.87 -14.79 -5.23
N LEU A 185 -1.85 -14.73 -4.35
CA LEU A 185 -1.89 -13.87 -3.17
C LEU A 185 -2.05 -12.38 -3.51
N SER A 186 -1.43 -11.93 -4.60
CA SER A 186 -1.53 -10.54 -5.07
C SER A 186 -2.92 -10.23 -5.61
N LEU A 187 -3.54 -11.16 -6.34
CA LEU A 187 -4.91 -11.05 -6.84
C LEU A 187 -5.92 -11.08 -5.70
N THR A 188 -5.75 -11.97 -4.72
CA THR A 188 -6.59 -12.00 -3.51
C THR A 188 -6.48 -10.69 -2.73
N ALA A 189 -5.27 -10.14 -2.58
CA ALA A 189 -5.09 -8.85 -1.93
C ALA A 189 -5.76 -7.71 -2.72
N LEU A 190 -5.60 -7.67 -4.05
CA LEU A 190 -6.27 -6.68 -4.90
C LEU A 190 -7.79 -6.79 -4.80
N ALA A 191 -8.34 -8.00 -4.82
CA ALA A 191 -9.78 -8.23 -4.65
C ALA A 191 -10.27 -7.73 -3.28
N GLY A 192 -9.49 -7.96 -2.22
CA GLY A 192 -9.77 -7.39 -0.89
C GLY A 192 -9.78 -5.85 -0.93
N TYR A 193 -8.75 -5.22 -1.48
CA TYR A 193 -8.70 -3.76 -1.59
C TYR A 193 -9.88 -3.18 -2.38
N LEU A 194 -10.25 -3.82 -3.50
CA LEU A 194 -11.42 -3.43 -4.29
C LEU A 194 -12.72 -3.63 -3.52
N ALA A 195 -12.89 -4.74 -2.80
CA ALA A 195 -14.07 -4.99 -1.98
C ALA A 195 -14.24 -3.90 -0.90
N LEU A 196 -13.15 -3.53 -0.22
CA LEU A 196 -13.17 -2.44 0.77
C LEU A 196 -13.50 -1.09 0.12
N PHE A 197 -13.01 -0.84 -1.09
CA PHE A 197 -13.32 0.38 -1.82
C PHE A 197 -14.78 0.39 -2.32
N VAL A 198 -15.36 -0.76 -2.68
CA VAL A 198 -16.80 -0.87 -2.95
C VAL A 198 -17.59 -0.52 -1.69
N VAL A 199 -17.23 -1.06 -0.52
CA VAL A 199 -17.86 -0.69 0.75
C VAL A 199 -17.78 0.82 0.99
N ALA A 200 -16.62 1.42 0.78
CA ALA A 200 -16.43 2.86 0.90
C ALA A 200 -17.30 3.67 -0.09
N ALA A 201 -17.39 3.23 -1.34
CA ALA A 201 -18.22 3.88 -2.35
C ALA A 201 -19.71 3.78 -1.99
N ARG A 202 -20.17 2.64 -1.46
CA ARG A 202 -21.55 2.47 -0.98
C ARG A 202 -21.84 3.38 0.21
N ALA A 203 -20.92 3.47 1.18
CA ALA A 203 -21.03 4.40 2.30
C ALA A 203 -21.07 5.86 1.82
N ALA A 204 -20.31 6.21 0.78
CA ALA A 204 -20.36 7.51 0.13
C ALA A 204 -21.62 7.74 -0.76
N GLY A 205 -22.62 6.86 -0.69
CA GLY A 205 -23.89 7.00 -1.40
C GLY A 205 -23.87 6.58 -2.88
N ALA A 206 -22.81 5.93 -3.36
CA ALA A 206 -22.77 5.44 -4.74
C ALA A 206 -23.78 4.29 -4.93
N THR A 207 -24.79 4.50 -5.77
CA THR A 207 -25.83 3.51 -6.09
C THR A 207 -25.54 2.75 -7.38
N ALA A 208 -24.61 3.23 -8.21
CA ALA A 208 -24.23 2.61 -9.48
C ALA A 208 -23.86 1.11 -9.32
N PRO A 209 -24.10 0.27 -10.34
CA PRO A 209 -23.71 -1.14 -10.32
C PRO A 209 -22.22 -1.33 -10.02
N VAL A 210 -21.84 -2.40 -9.31
CA VAL A 210 -20.43 -2.67 -8.97
C VAL A 210 -19.57 -2.76 -10.23
N ALA A 211 -20.11 -3.29 -11.33
CA ALA A 211 -19.41 -3.37 -12.62
C ALA A 211 -19.05 -1.99 -13.20
N GLU A 212 -19.81 -0.94 -12.90
CA GLU A 212 -19.51 0.44 -13.32
C GLU A 212 -18.51 1.12 -12.39
N LEU A 213 -18.59 0.82 -11.08
CA LEU A 213 -17.65 1.35 -10.09
C LEU A 213 -16.25 0.74 -10.24
N LEU A 214 -16.17 -0.57 -10.48
CA LEU A 214 -14.90 -1.32 -10.42
C LEU A 214 -13.78 -0.71 -11.26
N PRO A 215 -13.99 -0.31 -12.53
CA PRO A 215 -12.98 0.40 -13.32
C PRO A 215 -12.45 1.67 -12.63
N LEU A 216 -13.34 2.47 -12.05
CA LEU A 216 -13.00 3.74 -11.39
C LEU A 216 -12.20 3.51 -10.10
N LEU A 217 -12.58 2.48 -9.34
CA LEU A 217 -11.89 2.08 -8.12
C LEU A 217 -10.49 1.53 -8.43
N VAL A 218 -10.36 0.72 -9.49
CA VAL A 218 -9.05 0.24 -9.97
C VAL A 218 -8.14 1.40 -10.34
N LEU A 219 -8.64 2.42 -11.04
CA LEU A 219 -7.85 3.60 -11.41
C LEU A 219 -7.44 4.42 -10.16
N SER A 220 -8.33 4.51 -9.18
CA SER A 220 -8.03 5.15 -7.89
C SER A 220 -6.93 4.40 -7.12
N LEU A 221 -6.95 3.06 -7.12
CA LEU A 221 -5.88 2.24 -6.56
C LEU A 221 -4.58 2.34 -7.37
N LEU A 222 -4.66 2.43 -8.70
CA LEU A 222 -3.50 2.66 -9.56
C LEU A 222 -2.79 3.97 -9.22
N ALA A 223 -3.54 5.01 -8.86
CA ALA A 223 -2.96 6.28 -8.43
C ALA A 223 -2.09 6.14 -7.17
N MET A 224 -2.42 5.21 -6.27
CA MET A 224 -1.64 4.94 -5.05
C MET A 224 -0.27 4.32 -5.35
N VAL A 225 -0.03 3.80 -6.56
CA VAL A 225 1.29 3.29 -6.98
C VAL A 225 2.31 4.44 -7.10
N LEU A 226 1.83 5.65 -7.39
CA LEU A 226 2.69 6.82 -7.54
C LEU A 226 3.30 7.18 -6.18
N PRO A 227 4.63 7.37 -6.08
CA PRO A 227 5.30 7.75 -4.83
C PRO A 227 5.12 9.25 -4.51
N LEU A 228 3.89 9.75 -4.69
CA LEU A 228 3.43 11.11 -4.38
C LEU A 228 2.55 11.14 -3.14
N ASN A 229 2.27 9.99 -2.53
CA ASN A 229 1.39 9.89 -1.37
C ASN A 229 2.04 10.53 -0.13
N VAL A 230 1.33 11.44 0.51
CA VAL A 230 1.69 11.96 1.84
C VAL A 230 0.83 11.23 2.86
N GLY A 231 1.42 10.31 3.63
CA GLY A 231 0.67 9.47 4.58
C GLY A 231 -0.40 8.58 3.93
N GLY A 232 -0.28 8.27 2.62
CA GLY A 232 -1.27 7.50 1.88
C GLY A 232 -2.41 8.30 1.24
N TRP A 233 -2.31 9.64 1.25
CA TRP A 233 -3.33 10.56 0.71
C TRP A 233 -2.81 11.37 -0.49
N GLY A 234 -3.73 11.80 -1.36
CA GLY A 234 -3.53 12.75 -2.46
C GLY A 234 -3.90 12.16 -3.83
N PRO A 235 -3.07 11.29 -4.43
CA PRO A 235 -3.29 10.76 -5.78
C PRO A 235 -4.61 9.98 -5.94
N ARG A 236 -4.97 9.17 -4.95
CA ARG A 236 -6.19 8.36 -4.96
C ARG A 236 -7.44 9.23 -5.05
N GLU A 237 -7.49 10.27 -4.23
CA GLU A 237 -8.61 11.22 -4.14
C GLU A 237 -8.79 11.98 -5.46
N ALA A 238 -7.69 12.51 -6.00
CA ALA A 238 -7.71 13.25 -7.24
C ALA A 238 -8.15 12.37 -8.42
N VAL A 239 -7.58 11.17 -8.56
CA VAL A 239 -7.95 10.24 -9.62
C VAL A 239 -9.37 9.71 -9.43
N GLY A 240 -9.82 9.46 -8.21
CA GLY A 240 -11.19 9.07 -7.90
C GLY A 240 -12.20 10.12 -8.34
N ALA A 241 -11.96 11.39 -8.00
CA ALA A 241 -12.81 12.50 -8.42
C ALA A 241 -12.89 12.63 -9.95
N VAL A 242 -11.74 12.56 -10.64
CA VAL A 242 -11.68 12.65 -12.11
C VAL A 242 -12.37 11.45 -12.77
N ALA A 243 -12.11 10.23 -12.30
CA ALA A 243 -12.68 9.01 -12.87
C ALA A 243 -14.21 8.96 -12.70
N PHE A 244 -14.73 9.32 -11.52
CA PHE A 244 -16.17 9.39 -11.29
C PHE A 244 -16.84 10.50 -12.11
N SER A 245 -16.19 11.66 -12.23
CA SER A 245 -16.68 12.73 -13.10
C SER A 245 -16.73 12.31 -14.56
N ALA A 246 -15.70 11.62 -15.06
CA ALA A 246 -15.65 11.11 -16.42
C ALA A 246 -16.69 10.02 -16.70
N ALA A 247 -17.14 9.32 -15.66
CA ALA A 247 -18.22 8.34 -15.72
C ALA A 247 -19.62 8.93 -15.49
N GLY A 248 -19.74 10.24 -15.25
CA GLY A 248 -21.02 10.90 -14.98
C GLY A 248 -21.59 10.68 -13.57
N LEU A 249 -20.80 10.10 -12.65
CA LEU A 249 -21.20 9.86 -11.25
C LEU A 249 -20.92 11.07 -10.33
N GLY A 250 -20.12 12.02 -10.81
CA GLY A 250 -19.80 13.27 -10.11
C GLY A 250 -18.49 13.22 -9.33
N ALA A 251 -17.72 14.30 -9.41
CA ALA A 251 -16.41 14.41 -8.78
C ALA A 251 -16.46 14.33 -7.25
N ALA A 252 -17.47 14.95 -6.63
CA ALA A 252 -17.66 14.95 -5.18
C ALA A 252 -17.85 13.53 -4.63
N GLN A 253 -18.68 12.72 -5.29
CA GLN A 253 -18.91 11.33 -4.89
C GLN A 253 -17.62 10.48 -4.99
N GLY A 254 -16.86 10.65 -6.07
CA GLY A 254 -15.56 9.97 -6.22
C GLY A 254 -14.54 10.36 -5.16
N LEU A 255 -14.49 11.66 -4.82
CA LEU A 255 -13.65 12.17 -3.74
C LEU A 255 -14.06 11.57 -2.39
N THR A 256 -15.35 11.64 -2.04
CA THR A 256 -15.86 11.08 -0.77
C THR A 256 -15.61 9.58 -0.67
N ALA A 257 -15.85 8.81 -1.72
CA ALA A 257 -15.56 7.38 -1.74
C ALA A 257 -14.06 7.08 -1.49
N ALA A 258 -13.16 7.84 -2.12
CA ALA A 258 -11.73 7.70 -1.90
C ALA A 258 -11.30 8.08 -0.47
N VAL A 259 -11.91 9.12 0.10
CA VAL A 259 -11.65 9.56 1.48
C VAL A 259 -12.13 8.51 2.47
N VAL A 260 -13.36 8.00 2.33
CA VAL A 260 -13.91 6.94 3.18
C VAL A 260 -13.04 5.69 3.08
N TYR A 261 -12.59 5.32 1.88
CA TYR A 261 -11.65 4.21 1.70
C TYR A 261 -10.33 4.44 2.45
N GLY A 262 -9.82 5.68 2.43
CA GLY A 262 -8.65 6.07 3.22
C GLY A 262 -8.83 5.87 4.72
N VAL A 263 -9.96 6.32 5.26
CA VAL A 263 -10.31 6.16 6.68
C VAL A 263 -10.43 4.67 7.04
N LEU A 264 -11.17 3.89 6.24
CA LEU A 264 -11.30 2.45 6.45
C LEU A 264 -9.94 1.74 6.34
N GLY A 265 -9.07 2.18 5.43
CA GLY A 265 -7.70 1.69 5.31
C GLY A 265 -6.85 1.99 6.56
N MET A 266 -7.02 3.15 7.17
CA MET A 266 -6.37 3.47 8.46
C MET A 266 -6.90 2.58 9.58
N ILE A 267 -8.21 2.35 9.65
CA ILE A 267 -8.85 1.44 10.61
C ILE A 267 -8.28 0.02 10.45
N ALA A 268 -8.17 -0.47 9.21
CA ALA A 268 -7.57 -1.76 8.89
C ALA A 268 -6.12 -1.90 9.38
N CYS A 269 -5.38 -0.79 9.52
CA CYS A 269 -3.99 -0.77 9.98
C CYS A 269 -3.85 -0.65 11.52
N LEU A 270 -4.93 -0.42 12.27
CA LEU A 270 -4.89 -0.27 13.73
C LEU A 270 -4.24 -1.44 14.49
N PRO A 271 -4.40 -2.72 14.09
CA PRO A 271 -3.67 -3.81 14.73
C PRO A 271 -2.14 -3.62 14.68
N GLY A 272 -1.62 -2.92 13.67
CA GLY A 272 -0.20 -2.55 13.58
C GLY A 272 0.27 -1.57 14.65
N LEU A 273 -0.62 -0.71 15.15
CA LEU A 273 -0.31 0.10 16.33
C LEU A 273 -0.05 -0.82 17.53
N ALA A 274 -0.91 -1.80 17.79
CA ALA A 274 -0.71 -2.74 18.89
C ALA A 274 0.64 -3.47 18.79
N VAL A 275 1.04 -3.88 17.57
CA VAL A 275 2.37 -4.48 17.34
C VAL A 275 3.50 -3.50 17.69
N VAL A 276 3.40 -2.23 17.30
CA VAL A 276 4.40 -1.20 17.65
C VAL A 276 4.47 -0.96 19.15
N LEU A 277 3.34 -0.98 19.85
CA LEU A 277 3.28 -0.76 21.31
C LEU A 277 3.81 -1.95 22.11
N LEU A 278 3.55 -3.17 21.64
CA LEU A 278 3.92 -4.41 22.33
C LEU A 278 5.35 -4.87 21.99
N ALA A 279 5.94 -4.34 20.92
CA ALA A 279 7.34 -4.60 20.59
C ALA A 279 8.27 -4.00 21.66
N ARG A 280 8.77 -4.84 22.57
CA ARG A 280 9.80 -4.46 23.55
C ARG A 280 11.07 -4.02 22.81
N ALA A 281 11.70 -2.94 23.28
CA ALA A 281 13.00 -2.50 22.79
C ALA A 281 14.03 -3.64 22.92
N PRO A 282 14.93 -3.85 21.94
CA PRO A 282 16.05 -4.76 22.11
C PRO A 282 16.82 -4.37 23.37
N ARG A 283 17.05 -5.33 24.27
CA ARG A 283 18.02 -5.11 25.35
C ARG A 283 19.37 -4.80 24.69
N PRO A 284 20.11 -3.77 25.13
CA PRO A 284 21.48 -3.57 24.67
C PRO A 284 22.23 -4.89 24.89
N THR A 285 22.79 -5.46 23.83
CA THR A 285 23.72 -6.58 23.95
C THR A 285 24.87 -6.09 24.81
N ALA A 286 25.09 -6.73 25.96
CA ALA A 286 26.22 -6.43 26.82
C ALA A 286 27.50 -6.52 25.97
N VAL A 287 28.30 -5.46 26.00
CA VAL A 287 29.65 -5.46 25.43
C VAL A 287 30.41 -6.60 26.11
N PRO A 288 31.04 -7.53 25.37
CA PRO A 288 31.85 -8.57 25.98
C PRO A 288 32.92 -7.90 26.86
N GLU A 289 33.01 -8.29 28.13
CA GLU A 289 34.12 -7.85 28.98
C GLU A 289 35.45 -8.22 28.32
N PRO A 290 36.44 -7.32 28.31
CA PRO A 290 37.76 -7.64 27.79
C PRO A 290 38.35 -8.79 28.62
N VAL A 291 38.79 -9.84 27.93
CA VAL A 291 39.50 -10.97 28.53
C VAL A 291 40.80 -10.43 29.16
N PRO A 292 41.04 -10.62 30.47
CA PRO A 292 42.31 -10.26 31.06
C PRO A 292 43.43 -11.15 30.49
N CYS A 293 44.54 -10.51 30.11
CA CYS A 293 45.78 -11.16 29.67
C CYS A 293 46.44 -11.97 30.78
#